data_AF-A0A1F2STJ8-F1
#
_entry.id   AF-A0A1F2STJ8-F1
#
_cell.length_a   1.000
_cell.length_b   1.000
_cell.length_c   1.000
_cell.angle_alpha   90.00
_cell.angle_beta   90.00
_cell.angle_gamma   90.00
#
_symmetry.space_group_name_H-M   'P 1'
#
loop_
_entity.id
_entity.type
_entity.pdbx_description
1 polymer ?
#
loop_
_entity_poly.entity_id
_entity_poly.type
_entity_poly.pdbx_seq_one_letter_code
_entity_poly.pdbx_strand_id
1 'polypeptide(L)'
;MRAVGARVSGVPTSMTYRYRPEVLAQLAVHGVVPRDTTRPELVREFVNDLYRYELRRLRDRLLRHEFPKSQYLGLVAQMRNRYAVLSRRIWEWTQ
;
A
#
# COMPACT_ATOMS: atom_id res chain seq x y z
N MET A 1 -29.85 45.96 -15.40
CA MET A 1 -28.37 46.04 -15.47
C MET A 1 -27.79 44.89 -14.66
N ARG A 2 -26.89 44.12 -15.28
CA ARG A 2 -26.07 43.06 -14.67
C ARG A 2 -25.00 43.67 -13.74
N ALA A 3 -24.64 42.93 -12.71
CA ALA A 3 -23.25 42.57 -12.45
C ALA A 3 -23.19 41.24 -11.68
N VAL A 4 -22.92 40.19 -12.46
CA VAL A 4 -22.44 38.88 -12.01
C VAL A 4 -21.01 39.07 -11.51
N GLY A 5 -20.71 38.50 -10.34
CA GLY A 5 -19.36 38.49 -9.79
C GLY A 5 -19.08 37.25 -8.98
N ALA A 6 -19.49 36.08 -9.46
CA ALA A 6 -18.97 34.81 -8.96
C ALA A 6 -17.79 34.39 -9.84
N ARG A 7 -16.62 34.17 -9.24
CA ARG A 7 -15.91 32.90 -9.40
C ARG A 7 -14.94 32.65 -8.25
N VAL A 8 -15.31 31.61 -7.54
CA VAL A 8 -14.61 30.78 -6.57
C VAL A 8 -13.11 30.64 -6.87
N SER A 9 -12.35 30.81 -5.80
CA SER A 9 -11.00 30.35 -5.47
C SER A 9 -10.47 29.20 -6.32
N GLY A 10 -9.24 29.32 -6.81
CA GLY A 10 -8.53 28.23 -7.49
C GLY A 10 -8.42 27.00 -6.58
N VAL A 11 -9.17 25.95 -6.92
CA VAL A 11 -8.93 24.61 -6.38
C VAL A 11 -7.56 24.17 -6.91
N PRO A 12 -6.60 23.79 -6.06
CA PRO A 12 -5.36 23.20 -6.56
C PRO A 12 -5.74 21.98 -7.40
N THR A 13 -5.27 21.94 -8.64
CA THR A 13 -5.50 20.85 -9.58
C THR A 13 -5.20 19.53 -8.88
N SER A 14 -6.25 18.78 -8.52
CA SER A 14 -6.10 17.54 -7.75
C SER A 14 -5.33 16.55 -8.62
N MET A 15 -4.05 16.35 -8.29
CA MET A 15 -3.22 15.37 -8.98
C MET A 15 -3.90 14.01 -8.89
N THR A 16 -4.24 13.46 -10.05
CA THR A 16 -4.89 12.16 -10.18
C THR A 16 -3.82 11.15 -10.59
N TYR A 17 -3.78 10.03 -9.88
CA TYR A 17 -2.86 8.92 -10.06
C TYR A 17 -3.63 7.75 -10.66
N ARG A 18 -3.24 7.34 -11.87
CA ARG A 18 -3.77 6.14 -12.51
C ARG A 18 -2.96 4.93 -12.05
N TYR A 19 -3.41 4.28 -10.98
CA TYR A 19 -2.80 3.03 -10.52
C TYR A 19 -2.95 1.93 -11.57
N ARG A 20 -1.89 1.13 -11.73
CA ARG A 20 -1.94 -0.06 -12.58
C ARG A 20 -2.90 -1.11 -12.00
N PRO A 21 -3.71 -1.79 -12.82
CA PRO A 21 -4.67 -2.78 -12.34
C PRO A 21 -4.03 -3.90 -11.51
N GLU A 22 -2.84 -4.37 -11.89
CA GLU A 22 -2.15 -5.43 -11.16
C GLU A 22 -1.63 -4.98 -9.79
N VAL A 23 -1.34 -3.68 -9.63
CA VAL A 23 -0.93 -3.09 -8.36
C VAL A 23 -2.15 -2.99 -7.44
N LEU A 24 -3.28 -2.50 -7.96
CA LEU A 24 -4.55 -2.47 -7.22
C LEU A 24 -4.97 -3.86 -6.74
N ALA A 25 -4.86 -4.88 -7.60
CA ALA A 25 -5.18 -6.25 -7.22
C ALA A 25 -4.30 -6.76 -6.07
N GLN A 26 -2.99 -6.49 -6.11
CA GLN A 26 -2.07 -6.88 -5.03
C GLN A 26 -2.32 -6.10 -3.73
N LEU A 27 -2.66 -4.82 -3.81
CA LEU A 27 -3.00 -3.99 -2.64
C LEU A 27 -4.30 -4.46 -1.98
N ALA A 28 -5.30 -4.83 -2.78
CA ALA A 28 -6.60 -5.29 -2.29
C ALA A 28 -6.51 -6.58 -1.46
N VAL A 29 -5.55 -7.47 -1.75
CA VAL A 29 -5.26 -8.66 -0.91
C VAL A 29 -4.93 -8.29 0.54
N HIS A 30 -4.40 -7.08 0.75
CA HIS A 30 -4.06 -6.54 2.07
C HIS A 30 -5.12 -5.57 2.62
N GLY A 31 -6.29 -5.49 1.97
CA GLY A 31 -7.36 -4.55 2.34
C GLY A 31 -7.08 -3.10 1.96
N VAL A 32 -6.08 -2.84 1.12
CA VAL A 32 -5.69 -1.47 0.72
C VAL A 32 -6.31 -1.13 -0.64
N VAL A 33 -7.18 -0.14 -0.65
CA VAL A 33 -7.86 0.33 -1.87
C VAL A 33 -7.66 1.85 -1.99
N PRO A 34 -6.56 2.31 -2.65
CA PRO A 34 -6.31 3.73 -2.79
C PRO A 34 -7.30 4.37 -3.77
N ARG A 35 -7.66 5.62 -3.50
CA ARG A 35 -8.34 6.46 -4.48
C ARG A 35 -7.35 6.95 -5.53
N ASP A 36 -7.86 7.35 -6.69
CA ASP A 36 -7.07 8.02 -7.73
C ASP A 36 -6.42 9.33 -7.25
N THR A 37 -6.94 9.96 -6.20
CA THR A 37 -6.33 11.13 -5.54
C THR A 37 -5.32 10.77 -4.45
N THR A 38 -5.11 9.48 -4.18
CA THR A 38 -4.15 9.02 -3.16
C THR A 38 -2.77 8.91 -3.78
N ARG A 39 -1.76 9.49 -3.12
CA ARG A 39 -0.37 9.45 -3.60
C ARG A 39 0.21 8.03 -3.48
N PRO A 40 0.84 7.47 -4.52
CA PRO A 40 1.47 6.15 -4.46
C PRO A 40 2.46 6.01 -3.30
N GLU A 41 3.24 7.04 -2.99
CA GLU A 41 4.23 7.00 -1.90
C GLU A 41 3.56 6.75 -0.54
N LEU A 42 2.42 7.41 -0.29
CA LEU A 42 1.66 7.27 0.95
C LEU A 42 1.10 5.85 1.09
N VAL A 43 0.58 5.30 -0.01
CA VAL A 43 0.09 3.91 -0.03
C VAL A 43 1.22 2.93 0.24
N ARG A 44 2.39 3.13 -0.39
CA ARG A 44 3.56 2.28 -0.21
C ARG A 44 4.07 2.32 1.23
N GLU A 45 4.11 3.50 1.85
CA GLU A 45 4.47 3.67 3.26
C GLU A 45 3.53 2.87 4.16
N PHE A 46 2.22 3.05 3.99
CA PHE A 46 1.20 2.33 4.75
C PHE A 46 1.35 0.80 4.63
N VAL A 47 1.49 0.29 3.41
CA VAL A 47 1.65 -1.15 3.14
C VAL A 47 2.95 -1.69 3.73
N ASN A 48 4.02 -0.89 3.71
CA ASN A 48 5.30 -1.26 4.29
C ASN A 48 5.24 -1.34 5.83
N ASP A 49 4.47 -0.46 6.47
CA ASP A 49 4.24 -0.55 7.92
C ASP A 49 3.39 -1.75 8.31
N LEU A 50 2.36 -2.07 7.51
CA LEU A 50 1.60 -3.31 7.65
C LEU A 50 2.50 -4.54 7.51
N TYR A 51 3.37 -4.57 6.50
CA TYR A 51 4.33 -5.66 6.31
C TYR A 51 5.28 -5.83 7.52
N ARG A 52 5.81 -4.73 8.06
CA ARG A 52 6.66 -4.76 9.27
C ARG A 52 5.90 -5.25 10.49
N TYR A 53 4.64 -4.86 10.65
CA TYR A 53 3.78 -5.35 11.72
C TYR A 53 3.58 -6.87 11.61
N GLU A 54 3.26 -7.38 10.43
CA GLU A 54 3.08 -8.82 10.20
C GLU A 54 4.36 -9.63 10.46
N LEU A 55 5.53 -9.10 10.11
CA LEU A 55 6.81 -9.73 10.46
C LEU A 55 7.06 -9.77 11.96
N ARG A 56 6.79 -8.67 12.68
CA ARG A 56 6.89 -8.64 14.15
C ARG A 56 5.95 -9.66 14.77
N ARG A 57 4.69 -9.69 14.32
CA ARG A 57 3.70 -10.67 14.77
C ARG A 57 4.15 -12.11 14.51
N LEU A 58 4.73 -12.40 13.34
CA LEU A 58 5.26 -13.73 13.05
C LEU A 58 6.42 -14.12 13.98
N ARG A 59 7.31 -13.17 14.29
CA ARG A 59 8.38 -13.36 15.28
C ARG A 59 7.80 -13.61 16.67
N ASP A 60 6.79 -12.87 17.09
CA ASP A 60 6.18 -13.06 18.42
C ASP A 60 5.54 -14.44 18.55
N ARG A 61 4.92 -14.94 17.49
CA ARG A 61 4.38 -16.31 17.42
C ARG A 61 5.48 -17.37 17.54
N LEU A 62 6.66 -17.15 16.93
CA LEU A 62 7.83 -18.00 17.12
C LEU A 62 8.30 -18.00 18.57
N LEU A 63 8.36 -16.82 19.21
CA LEU A 63 8.77 -16.68 20.62
C LEU A 63 7.78 -17.33 21.59
N ARG A 64 6.49 -17.39 21.22
CA ARG A 64 5.46 -18.16 21.93
C ARG A 64 5.46 -19.66 21.58
N HIS A 65 6.42 -20.13 20.79
CA HIS A 65 6.55 -21.51 20.35
C HIS A 65 5.30 -22.06 19.62
N GLU A 66 4.54 -21.20 18.95
CA GLU A 66 3.35 -21.61 18.17
C GLU A 66 3.70 -22.48 16.96
N PHE A 67 4.96 -22.47 16.52
CA PHE A 67 5.48 -23.33 15.48
C PHE A 67 6.99 -23.59 15.67
N PRO A 68 7.55 -24.68 15.10
CA PRO A 68 8.97 -24.98 15.17
C PRO A 68 9.84 -23.92 14.49
N LYS A 69 11.01 -23.59 15.08
CA LYS A 69 11.96 -22.61 14.52
C LYS A 69 12.40 -22.95 13.09
N SER A 70 12.49 -24.23 12.73
CA SER A 70 12.82 -24.69 11.37
C SER A 70 11.83 -24.18 10.31
N GLN A 71 10.58 -23.91 10.68
CA GLN A 71 9.55 -23.40 9.76
C GLN A 71 9.61 -21.88 9.57
N TYR A 72 10.30 -21.14 10.46
CA TYR A 72 10.28 -19.68 10.48
C TYR A 72 10.71 -19.05 9.16
N LEU A 73 11.82 -19.51 8.57
CA LEU A 73 12.34 -18.96 7.31
C LEU A 73 11.35 -19.18 6.15
N GLY A 74 10.69 -20.34 6.11
CA GLY A 74 9.66 -20.64 5.11
C GLY A 74 8.44 -19.72 5.26
N LEU A 75 7.97 -19.49 6.49
CA LEU A 75 6.86 -18.59 6.77
C LEU A 75 7.21 -17.12 6.44
N VAL A 76 8.44 -16.68 6.71
CA VAL A 76 8.93 -15.35 6.30
C VAL A 76 8.97 -15.22 4.78
N ALA A 77 9.44 -16.24 4.06
CA ALA A 77 9.47 -16.23 2.60
C ALA A 77 8.05 -16.15 2.00
N GLN A 78 7.11 -16.95 2.52
CA GLN A 78 5.70 -16.88 2.12
C GLN A 78 5.12 -15.49 2.41
N MET A 79 5.44 -14.89 3.56
CA MET A 79 5.04 -13.52 3.90
C MET A 79 5.57 -12.53 2.85
N ARG A 80 6.86 -12.58 2.53
CA ARG A 80 7.48 -11.70 1.52
C ARG A 80 6.80 -11.83 0.15
N ASN A 81 6.45 -13.04 -0.26
CA ASN A 81 5.75 -13.27 -1.52
C ASN A 81 4.36 -12.61 -1.55
N ARG A 82 3.63 -12.60 -0.43
CA ARG A 82 2.34 -11.89 -0.34
C ARG A 82 2.49 -10.37 -0.49
N TYR A 83 3.62 -9.80 -0.10
CA TYR A 83 3.93 -8.37 -0.22
C TYR A 83 4.84 -8.03 -1.42
N ALA A 84 4.83 -8.86 -2.48
CA ALA A 84 5.67 -8.65 -3.67
C ALA A 84 5.49 -7.27 -4.33
N VAL A 85 4.33 -6.62 -4.13
CA VAL A 85 4.08 -5.23 -4.58
C VAL A 85 5.13 -4.25 -4.05
N LEU A 86 5.65 -4.47 -2.83
CA LEU A 86 6.68 -3.62 -2.22
C LEU A 86 8.06 -3.77 -2.88
N SER A 87 8.28 -4.84 -3.66
CA SER A 87 9.50 -5.03 -4.44
C SER A 87 9.50 -4.21 -5.75
N ARG A 88 8.33 -3.73 -6.20
CA ARG A 88 8.23 -2.83 -7.35
C ARG A 88 8.69 -1.42 -6.99
N ARG A 89 9.32 -0.74 -7.95
CA ARG A 89 9.69 0.67 -7.81
C ARG A 89 8.43 1.53 -7.87
N ILE A 90 8.41 2.67 -7.17
CA ILE A 90 7.16 3.42 -7.00
C ILE A 90 6.58 3.96 -8.31
N TRP A 91 7.42 4.31 -9.28
CA TRP A 91 6.98 4.72 -10.62
C TRP A 91 6.40 3.57 -11.46
N GLU A 92 6.58 2.32 -11.04
CA GLU A 92 5.93 1.15 -11.64
C GLU A 92 4.52 0.92 -11.08
N TRP A 93 4.06 1.74 -10.12
CA TRP A 93 2.73 1.59 -9.52
C TRP A 93 1.63 2.28 -10.32
N THR A 94 1.99 3.32 -11.06
CA THR A 94 1.08 4.15 -11.86
C THR A 94 1.42 4.12 -13.35
N GLN A 95 0.55 4.71 -14.16
CA GLN A 95 0.67 4.88 -15.61
C GLN A 95 0.56 6.35 -15.99
#